data_AF-A0A382X5U3-F1
#
_entry.id   AF-A0A382X5U3-F1
#
_cell.length_a   1.000
_cell.length_b   1.000
_cell.length_c   1.000
_cell.angle_alpha   90.00
_cell.angle_beta   90.00
_cell.angle_gamma   90.00
#
_symmetry.space_group_name_H-M   'P 1'
#
loop_
_entity.id
_entity.type
_entity.pdbx_description
1 polymer ?
#
loop_
_entity_poly.entity_id
_entity_poly.type
_entity_poly.pdbx_seq_one_letter_code
_entity_poly.pdbx_strand_id
1 'polypeptide(L)'
;MKKPFITAAIALFSLVVGIPSSMGQAGDYEPPRLSTGTPDLNGIWQALNTANYDVEPHIARPAMQLREGPHSMLPDVPVLALGAVGAVPGSMGVITNGGRIPY
;
A
#
# COMPACT_ATOMS: atom_id res chain seq x y z
N MET A 1 31.12 -10.00 -35.41
CA MET A 1 30.90 -9.17 -34.20
C MET A 1 29.47 -8.64 -34.01
N LYS A 2 28.57 -8.63 -35.01
CA LYS A 2 27.21 -8.06 -34.87
C LYS A 2 26.21 -8.94 -34.10
N LYS A 3 26.38 -10.27 -34.14
CA LYS A 3 25.51 -11.25 -33.45
C LYS A 3 25.42 -11.06 -31.92
N PRO A 4 26.54 -10.92 -31.16
CA PRO A 4 26.46 -10.73 -29.71
C PRO A 4 25.83 -9.38 -29.30
N PHE A 5 26.01 -8.34 -30.13
CA PHE A 5 25.37 -7.04 -29.90
C PHE A 5 23.83 -7.10 -30.02
N ILE A 6 23.32 -7.85 -30.99
CA ILE A 6 21.87 -8.04 -31.17
C ILE A 6 21.29 -8.82 -29.98
N THR A 7 21.96 -9.87 -29.51
CA THR A 7 21.51 -10.64 -28.36
C THR A 7 21.49 -9.81 -27.07
N ALA A 8 22.51 -8.98 -26.85
CA ALA A 8 22.57 -8.08 -25.71
C ALA A 8 21.47 -7.00 -25.77
N ALA A 9 21.18 -6.45 -26.95
CA ALA A 9 20.13 -5.46 -27.12
C ALA A 9 18.74 -6.04 -26.85
N ILE A 10 18.49 -7.28 -27.30
CA ILE A 10 17.23 -7.99 -27.02
C ILE A 10 17.09 -8.27 -25.52
N ALA A 11 18.14 -8.77 -24.86
CA ALA A 11 18.10 -9.04 -23.42
C ALA A 11 17.86 -7.77 -22.59
N LEU A 12 18.48 -6.65 -22.98
CA LEU A 12 18.29 -5.35 -22.33
C LEU A 12 16.87 -4.82 -22.56
N PHE A 13 16.34 -4.96 -23.78
CA PHE A 13 14.97 -4.57 -24.09
C PHE A 13 13.94 -5.39 -23.30
N SER A 14 14.14 -6.71 -23.19
CA SER A 14 13.29 -7.58 -22.37
C SER A 14 13.34 -7.23 -20.89
N LEU A 15 14.50 -6.80 -20.37
CA LEU A 15 14.64 -6.38 -18.98
C LEU A 15 13.91 -5.06 -18.69
N VAL A 16 13.90 -4.12 -19.64
CA VAL A 16 13.24 -2.81 -19.48
C VAL A 16 11.72 -2.93 -19.64
N VAL A 17 11.23 -3.78 -20.55
CA VAL A 17 9.78 -3.96 -20.79
C VAL A 17 9.13 -4.87 -19.74
N GLY A 18 9.91 -5.73 -19.07
CA GLY A 18 9.42 -6.66 -18.05
C GLY A 18 9.22 -6.05 -16.65
N ILE A 19 9.54 -4.76 -16.45
CA ILE A 19 9.30 -4.10 -15.16
C ILE A 19 7.81 -3.76 -15.09
N PRO A 20 7.03 -4.36 -14.18
CA PRO A 20 5.65 -3.94 -13.98
C PRO A 20 5.66 -2.47 -13.54
N SER A 21 5.14 -1.58 -14.38
CA SER A 21 4.84 -0.21 -14.01
C SER A 21 3.93 -0.27 -12.78
N SER A 22 4.37 0.28 -11.64
CA SER A 22 3.54 0.47 -10.46
C SER A 22 2.48 1.54 -10.77
N MET A 23 1.43 1.14 -11.49
CA MET A 23 0.24 1.93 -11.78
C MET A 23 -0.60 2.03 -10.51
N GLY A 24 -0.10 2.71 -9.49
CA GLY A 24 -0.76 2.76 -8.17
C GLY A 24 -0.50 4.03 -7.36
N GLN A 25 0.57 4.76 -7.63
CA GLN A 25 0.78 6.08 -7.04
C GLN A 25 0.07 7.12 -7.93
N ALA A 26 -1.17 7.46 -7.55
CA ALA A 26 -1.72 8.74 -7.95
C ALA A 26 -0.71 9.84 -7.56
N GLY A 27 -0.47 10.81 -8.44
CA GLY A 27 0.33 11.99 -8.09
C GLY A 27 -0.32 12.76 -6.93
N ASP A 28 0.34 13.81 -6.46
CA ASP A 28 -0.20 14.66 -5.38
C ASP A 28 -1.62 15.11 -5.72
N TYR A 29 -2.60 14.54 -5.01
CA TYR A 29 -4.00 14.81 -5.21
C TYR A 29 -4.38 16.08 -4.43
N GLU A 30 -4.80 17.10 -5.16
CA GLU A 30 -5.37 18.31 -4.55
C GLU A 30 -6.90 18.19 -4.51
N PRO A 31 -7.52 18.05 -3.33
CA PRO A 31 -8.96 17.92 -3.22
C PRO A 31 -9.67 19.25 -3.56
N PRO A 32 -10.90 19.21 -4.11
CA PRO A 32 -11.77 20.38 -4.15
C PRO A 32 -11.89 21.01 -2.75
N ARG A 33 -12.14 22.33 -2.68
CA ARG A 33 -12.21 23.07 -1.42
C ARG A 33 -13.62 23.60 -1.18
N LEU A 34 -14.08 23.56 0.07
CA LEU A 34 -15.30 24.21 0.50
C LEU A 34 -15.15 25.74 0.46
N SER A 35 -16.25 26.47 0.58
CA SER A 35 -16.22 27.95 0.73
C SER A 35 -15.45 28.42 1.96
N THR A 36 -15.28 27.55 2.97
CA THR A 36 -14.45 27.74 4.17
C THR A 36 -12.96 27.52 3.92
N GLY A 37 -12.55 27.06 2.73
CA GLY A 37 -11.17 26.77 2.36
C GLY A 37 -10.63 25.40 2.82
N THR A 38 -11.41 24.64 3.59
CA THR A 38 -11.05 23.25 3.97
C THR A 38 -11.26 22.29 2.80
N PRO A 39 -10.56 21.14 2.74
CA PRO A 39 -10.86 20.08 1.78
C PRO A 39 -12.34 19.70 1.80
N ASP A 40 -12.93 19.57 0.63
CA ASP A 40 -14.24 18.99 0.43
C ASP A 40 -14.10 17.46 0.37
N LEU A 41 -14.56 16.78 1.42
CA LEU A 41 -14.49 15.33 1.55
C LEU A 41 -15.77 14.62 1.09
N ASN A 42 -16.72 15.34 0.48
CA ASN A 42 -17.93 14.72 -0.06
C ASN A 42 -17.60 13.80 -1.25
N GLY A 43 -18.32 12.68 -1.37
CA GLY A 43 -18.18 11.73 -2.47
C GLY A 43 -18.06 10.28 -2.02
N ILE A 44 -17.64 9.42 -2.95
CA ILE A 44 -17.31 8.01 -2.68
C ILE A 44 -15.79 7.87 -2.74
N TRP A 45 -15.20 7.38 -1.66
CA TRP A 45 -13.77 7.17 -1.52
C TRP A 45 -13.46 5.68 -1.52
N GLN A 46 -12.40 5.29 -2.22
CA GLN A 46 -11.94 3.89 -2.25
C GLN A 46 -10.41 3.84 -2.13
N ALA A 47 -9.93 3.02 -1.20
CA ALA A 47 -8.52 2.66 -1.13
C ALA A 47 -8.28 1.40 -1.96
N LEU A 48 -7.51 1.53 -3.04
CA LEU A 48 -7.13 0.42 -3.94
C LEU A 48 -5.69 -0.06 -3.67
N ASN A 49 -5.20 0.13 -2.45
CA ASN A 49 -3.87 -0.25 -2.00
C ASN A 49 -3.89 -0.65 -0.52
N THR A 50 -2.72 -0.85 0.07
CA THR A 50 -2.57 -1.27 1.48
C THR A 50 -3.06 -0.22 2.49
N ALA A 51 -3.29 1.03 2.07
CA ALA A 51 -3.90 2.05 2.92
C ALA A 51 -5.34 1.71 3.34
N ASN A 52 -5.97 0.73 2.68
CA ASN A 52 -7.23 0.15 3.13
C ASN A 52 -7.12 -0.50 4.53
N TYR A 53 -5.94 -0.99 4.90
CA TYR A 53 -5.72 -1.61 6.22
C TYR A 53 -5.25 -0.62 7.26
N ASP A 54 -4.32 0.27 6.88
CA ASP A 54 -3.77 1.33 7.72
C ASP A 54 -3.06 2.36 6.82
N VAL A 55 -3.31 3.64 7.07
CA VAL A 55 -2.73 4.75 6.31
C VAL A 55 -1.29 5.04 6.71
N GLU A 56 -0.89 4.65 7.91
CA GLU A 56 0.48 4.76 8.42
C GLU A 56 1.38 3.63 7.88
N PRO A 57 2.71 3.77 7.93
CA PRO A 57 3.61 2.66 7.64
C PRO A 57 3.45 1.53 8.67
N HIS A 58 3.34 0.28 8.22
CA HIS A 58 3.20 -0.87 9.11
C HIS A 58 3.81 -2.16 8.54
N ILE A 59 4.24 -3.05 9.44
CA ILE A 59 4.67 -4.40 9.07
C ILE A 59 3.48 -5.30 8.74
N ALA A 60 3.76 -6.43 8.10
CA ALA A 60 2.76 -7.47 7.89
C ALA A 60 2.29 -8.04 9.24
N ARG A 61 1.00 -8.35 9.35
CA ARG A 61 0.41 -8.91 10.58
C ARG A 61 -0.62 -10.00 10.26
N PRO A 62 -0.82 -10.98 11.16
CA PRO A 62 -1.65 -12.14 10.87
C PRO A 62 -3.15 -11.84 10.82
N ALA A 63 -3.59 -10.68 11.33
CA ALA A 63 -4.99 -10.24 11.29
C ALA A 63 -5.10 -8.71 11.28
N MET A 64 -6.25 -8.20 10.82
CA MET A 64 -6.58 -6.76 10.85
C MET A 64 -6.65 -6.19 12.26
N GLN A 65 -7.05 -7.01 13.23
CA GLN A 65 -7.12 -6.65 14.64
C GLN A 65 -6.37 -7.68 15.47
N LEU A 66 -5.55 -7.18 16.38
CA LEU A 66 -4.70 -8.00 17.24
C LEU A 66 -4.98 -7.69 18.70
N ARG A 67 -4.75 -8.70 19.54
CA ARG A 67 -4.70 -8.58 21.00
C ARG A 67 -3.40 -9.16 21.53
N GLU A 68 -3.03 -8.76 22.73
CA GLU A 68 -1.87 -9.33 23.42
C GLU A 68 -2.14 -10.81 23.75
N GLY A 69 -1.15 -11.65 23.52
CA GLY A 69 -1.21 -13.08 23.80
C GLY A 69 0.04 -13.56 24.55
N PRO A 70 0.06 -14.84 25.00
CA PRO A 70 1.12 -15.34 25.87
C PRO A 70 2.53 -15.32 25.28
N HIS A 71 2.66 -15.29 23.95
CA HIS A 71 3.95 -15.35 23.24
C HIS A 71 4.15 -14.24 22.21
N SER A 72 3.07 -13.66 21.69
CA SER A 72 3.09 -12.59 20.69
C SER A 72 1.68 -12.02 20.53
N MET A 73 1.53 -11.03 19.66
CA MET A 73 0.22 -10.56 19.23
C MET A 73 -0.55 -11.67 18.51
N LEU A 74 -1.80 -11.87 18.91
CA LEU A 74 -2.70 -12.86 18.33
C LEU A 74 -3.85 -12.16 17.62
N PRO A 75 -4.45 -12.79 16.59
CA PRO A 75 -5.74 -12.34 16.07
C PRO A 75 -6.75 -12.16 17.20
N ASP A 76 -7.44 -11.03 17.20
CA ASP A 76 -8.51 -10.79 18.18
C ASP A 76 -9.70 -11.74 17.93
N VAL A 77 -10.47 -12.05 18.97
CA VAL A 77 -11.58 -13.01 18.91
C VAL A 77 -12.57 -12.67 17.79
N PRO A 78 -12.97 -11.41 17.56
CA PRO A 78 -13.92 -11.07 16.50
C PRO A 78 -13.41 -11.37 15.08
N VAL A 79 -12.09 -11.36 14.87
CA VAL A 79 -11.48 -11.56 13.54
C VAL A 79 -10.82 -12.93 13.38
N LEU A 80 -10.81 -13.77 14.43
CA LEU A 80 -10.15 -15.07 14.42
C LEU A 80 -10.71 -16.00 13.33
N ALA A 81 -12.02 -15.97 13.13
CA ALA A 81 -12.71 -16.82 12.15
C ALA A 81 -12.34 -16.50 10.69
N LEU A 82 -11.80 -15.31 10.41
CA LEU A 82 -11.32 -14.95 9.06
C LEU A 82 -10.09 -15.76 8.66
N GLY A 83 -9.33 -16.28 9.63
CA GLY A 83 -8.08 -16.99 9.38
C GLY A 83 -7.14 -16.19 8.47
N ALA A 84 -6.56 -16.85 7.47
CA ALA A 84 -5.63 -16.23 6.53
C ALA A 84 -6.23 -15.09 5.68
N VAL A 85 -7.56 -15.05 5.50
CA VAL A 85 -8.24 -13.96 4.76
C VAL A 85 -8.11 -12.63 5.50
N GLY A 86 -8.01 -12.67 6.83
CA GLY A 86 -7.80 -11.47 7.65
C GLY A 86 -6.36 -10.96 7.68
N ALA A 87 -5.41 -11.66 7.04
CA ALA A 87 -4.01 -11.29 7.06
C ALA A 87 -3.80 -9.94 6.36
N VAL A 88 -2.90 -9.13 6.93
CA VAL A 88 -2.61 -7.78 6.45
C VAL A 88 -1.17 -7.75 5.93
N PRO A 89 -0.94 -7.40 4.65
CA PRO A 89 0.40 -7.23 4.09
C PRO A 89 1.10 -6.01 4.71
N GLY A 90 2.44 -5.96 4.66
CA GLY A 90 3.18 -4.76 5.07
C GLY A 90 2.94 -3.59 4.10
N SER A 91 3.04 -2.36 4.62
CA SER A 91 2.81 -1.11 3.89
C SER A 91 3.85 -0.07 4.24
N MET A 92 4.28 0.71 3.24
CA MET A 92 5.10 1.91 3.47
C MET A 92 4.26 3.12 3.93
N GLY A 93 2.93 2.96 4.03
CA GLY A 93 2.01 4.04 4.34
C GLY A 93 1.77 4.99 3.17
N VAL A 94 0.79 5.88 3.33
CA VAL A 94 0.48 6.97 2.38
C VAL A 94 0.71 8.36 2.98
N ILE A 95 1.13 8.43 4.23
CA ILE A 95 1.44 9.69 4.90
C ILE A 95 2.70 10.30 4.30
N THR A 96 2.56 11.54 3.83
CA THR A 96 3.68 12.34 3.34
C THR A 96 4.67 12.63 4.47
N ASN A 97 5.97 12.61 4.16
CA ASN A 97 7.07 12.74 5.12
C ASN A 97 7.25 11.56 6.10
N GLY A 98 6.64 10.40 5.84
CA GLY A 98 6.90 9.16 6.59
C GLY A 98 6.52 9.23 8.08
N GLY A 99 5.64 10.15 8.43
CA GLY A 99 5.24 10.44 9.81
C GLY A 99 4.08 9.57 10.30
N ARG A 100 3.71 9.80 11.55
CA ARG A 100 2.46 9.34 12.16
C ARG A 100 1.44 10.47 12.14
N ILE A 101 0.16 10.15 12.14
CA ILE A 101 -0.90 11.12 12.36
C ILE A 101 -0.74 11.68 13.77
N PRO A 102 -0.58 13.00 13.94
CA PRO A 102 -0.59 13.61 15.25
C PRO A 102 -2.00 13.46 15.84
N TYR A 103 -2.07 12.85 17.01
CA TYR A 103 -3.29 12.67 17.79
C TYR A 103 -3.87 14.00 18.29
#